data_AF-A0AAE3VZ81-F1
#
_entry.id   AF-A0AAE3VZ81-F1
#
_cell.length_a   1.000
_cell.length_b   1.000
_cell.length_c   1.000
_cell.angle_alpha   90.00
_cell.angle_beta   90.00
_cell.angle_gamma   90.00
#
_symmetry.space_group_name_H-M   'P 1'
#
loop_
_entity.id
_entity.type
_entity.pdbx_description
1 polymer ?
#
loop_
_entity_poly.entity_id
_entity_poly.type
_entity_poly.pdbx_seq_one_letter_code
_entity_poly.pdbx_strand_id
1 'polypeptide(L)'
;MDREEMRAHFTERLRTWREEIMTKPDWEAVRDFMGEFVHDWGGEDEFRAELHRAMRPDPWRMGYLLRSFEAFMADPPRDGTLAWLVEGYGNWGVDYGTDEKYIEILGYLLRILREEYAAVEAERQACG
;
A
#
# COMPACT_ATOMS: atom_id res chain seq x y z
N MET A 1 -8.26 -17.91 -28.85
CA MET A 1 -6.97 -17.38 -28.39
C MET A 1 -6.21 -18.52 -27.75
N ASP A 2 -5.01 -18.83 -28.24
CA ASP A 2 -4.21 -19.92 -27.69
C ASP A 2 -3.47 -19.51 -26.39
N ARG A 3 -2.77 -20.46 -25.76
CA ARG A 3 -2.05 -20.23 -24.50
C ARG A 3 -0.93 -19.19 -24.63
N GLU A 4 -0.27 -19.13 -25.79
CA GLU A 4 0.81 -18.18 -26.05
C GLU A 4 0.24 -16.77 -26.25
N GLU A 5 -0.85 -16.65 -27.01
CA GLU A 5 -1.60 -15.41 -27.19
C GLU A 5 -2.18 -14.90 -25.85
N MET A 6 -2.72 -15.78 -24.99
CA MET A 6 -3.16 -15.43 -23.63
C MET A 6 -2.02 -14.88 -22.77
N ARG A 7 -0.85 -15.53 -22.81
CA ARG A 7 0.32 -15.08 -22.04
C ARG A 7 0.82 -13.73 -22.53
N ALA A 8 0.89 -13.52 -23.85
CA ALA A 8 1.30 -12.25 -24.44
C ALA A 8 0.32 -11.13 -24.06
N HIS A 9 -0.99 -11.37 -24.19
CA HIS A 9 -2.01 -10.42 -23.80
C HIS A 9 -1.94 -10.05 -22.31
N PHE A 10 -1.77 -11.04 -21.42
CA PHE A 10 -1.64 -10.78 -19.98
C PHE A 10 -0.37 -10.00 -19.65
N THR A 11 0.75 -10.31 -20.31
CA THR A 11 2.02 -9.60 -20.11
C THR A 11 1.92 -8.14 -20.52
N GLU A 12 1.31 -7.85 -21.67
CA GLU A 12 1.12 -6.48 -22.14
C GLU A 12 0.17 -5.72 -21.23
N ARG A 13 -0.95 -6.35 -20.81
CA ARG A 13 -1.88 -5.74 -19.85
C ARG A 13 -1.19 -5.40 -18.52
N LEU A 14 -0.32 -6.29 -18.01
CA LEU A 14 0.47 -5.99 -16.82
C LEU A 14 1.41 -4.80 -17.05
N ARG A 15 2.08 -4.73 -18.20
CA ARG A 15 2.97 -3.61 -18.53
C ARG A 15 2.23 -2.28 -18.56
N THR A 16 1.13 -2.20 -19.30
CA THR A 16 0.29 -0.99 -19.38
C THR A 16 -0.22 -0.59 -18.01
N TRP A 17 -0.74 -1.55 -17.23
CA TRP A 17 -1.21 -1.28 -15.87
C TRP A 17 -0.10 -0.72 -14.96
N ARG A 18 1.13 -1.22 -15.07
CA ARG A 18 2.28 -0.67 -14.32
C ARG A 18 2.61 0.76 -14.75
N GLU A 19 2.63 1.02 -16.05
CA GLU A 19 2.88 2.36 -16.60
C GLU A 19 1.81 3.36 -16.12
N GLU A 20 0.53 2.98 -16.17
CA GLU A 20 -0.58 3.80 -15.68
C GLU A 20 -0.44 4.12 -14.19
N ILE A 21 -0.19 3.12 -13.36
CA ILE A 21 -0.07 3.31 -11.91
C ILE A 21 1.12 4.20 -11.53
N MET A 22 2.24 4.08 -12.25
CA MET A 22 3.42 4.91 -11.99
C MET A 22 3.19 6.40 -12.32
N THR A 23 2.12 6.77 -13.04
CA THR A 23 1.76 8.17 -13.29
C THR A 23 0.83 8.76 -12.22
N LYS A 24 0.30 7.94 -11.33
CA LYS A 24 -0.63 8.40 -10.30
C LYS A 24 0.09 9.18 -9.20
N PRO A 25 -0.56 10.20 -8.61
CA PRO A 25 -0.05 10.84 -7.41
C PRO A 25 0.12 9.85 -6.26
N ASP A 26 1.15 10.04 -5.43
CA ASP A 26 1.45 9.13 -4.32
C ASP A 26 0.31 8.98 -3.31
N TRP A 27 -0.49 10.04 -3.10
CA TRP A 27 -1.66 9.98 -2.21
C TRP A 27 -2.72 8.97 -2.68
N GLU A 28 -2.83 8.69 -3.99
CA GLU A 28 -3.74 7.66 -4.50
C GLU A 28 -3.29 6.26 -4.08
N ALA A 29 -1.97 6.01 -4.06
CA ALA A 29 -1.43 4.75 -3.57
C ALA A 29 -1.70 4.58 -2.07
N VAL A 30 -1.56 5.65 -1.28
CA VAL A 30 -1.92 5.64 0.14
C VAL A 30 -3.42 5.42 0.33
N ARG A 31 -4.26 6.09 -0.46
CA ARG A 31 -5.72 5.86 -0.46
C ARG A 31 -6.05 4.39 -0.71
N ASP A 32 -5.47 3.81 -1.77
CA ASP A 32 -5.72 2.42 -2.15
C ASP A 32 -5.25 1.47 -1.03
N PHE A 33 -4.10 1.74 -0.41
CA PHE A 33 -3.64 1.00 0.76
C PHE A 33 -4.61 1.09 1.96
N MET A 34 -5.09 2.29 2.28
CA MET A 34 -6.03 2.50 3.38
C MET A 34 -7.35 1.75 3.14
N GLY A 35 -7.90 1.87 1.93
CA GLY A 35 -9.15 1.20 1.57
C GLY A 35 -9.03 -0.31 1.43
N GLU A 36 -7.86 -0.83 1.06
CA GLU A 36 -7.66 -2.28 0.87
C GLU A 36 -7.34 -2.99 2.18
N PHE A 37 -6.46 -2.42 3.02
CA PHE A 37 -5.90 -3.15 4.17
C PHE A 37 -6.29 -2.57 5.55
N VAL A 38 -6.75 -1.31 5.62
CA VAL A 38 -6.95 -0.62 6.90
C VAL A 38 -8.43 -0.49 7.28
N HIS A 39 -9.32 -0.38 6.29
CA HIS A 39 -10.74 -0.10 6.51
C HIS A 39 -11.49 -1.12 7.42
N ASP A 40 -11.05 -2.38 7.43
CA ASP A 40 -11.63 -3.47 8.24
C ASP A 40 -10.60 -4.04 9.23
N TRP A 41 -9.69 -3.18 9.71
CA TRP A 41 -8.59 -3.62 10.57
C TRP A 41 -9.11 -4.15 11.93
N GLY A 42 -9.09 -5.47 12.10
CA GLY A 42 -9.49 -6.17 13.33
C GLY A 42 -8.42 -6.30 14.44
N GLY A 43 -7.14 -6.16 14.10
CA GLY A 43 -6.00 -6.17 15.04
C GLY A 43 -4.64 -6.27 14.33
N GLU A 44 -3.55 -5.84 14.99
CA GLU A 44 -2.22 -5.74 14.33
C GLU A 44 -1.73 -7.06 13.73
N ASP A 45 -1.89 -8.18 14.45
CA ASP A 45 -1.46 -9.49 13.97
C ASP A 45 -2.21 -9.92 12.69
N GLU A 46 -3.51 -9.64 12.62
CA GLU A 46 -4.34 -9.93 11.44
C GLU A 46 -3.90 -9.09 10.25
N PHE A 47 -3.70 -7.79 10.47
CA PHE A 47 -3.22 -6.86 9.46
C PHE A 47 -1.85 -7.25 8.89
N ARG A 48 -0.90 -7.61 9.76
CA ARG A 48 0.41 -8.13 9.34
C ARG A 48 0.26 -9.39 8.50
N ALA A 49 -0.56 -10.34 8.94
CA ALA A 49 -0.81 -11.58 8.21
C ALA A 49 -1.49 -11.32 6.84
N GLU A 50 -2.35 -10.33 6.73
CA GLU A 50 -2.96 -9.90 5.47
C GLU A 50 -1.95 -9.28 4.52
N LEU A 51 -1.15 -8.31 4.99
CA LEU A 51 -0.08 -7.72 4.21
C LEU A 51 0.89 -8.78 3.69
N HIS A 52 1.33 -9.68 4.55
CA HIS A 52 2.23 -10.77 4.19
C HIS A 52 1.63 -11.68 3.11
N ARG A 53 0.34 -12.04 3.23
CA ARG A 53 -0.39 -12.84 2.23
C ARG A 53 -0.52 -12.12 0.89
N ALA A 54 -0.76 -10.80 0.90
CA ALA A 54 -0.91 -9.99 -0.30
C ALA A 54 0.43 -9.76 -1.03
N MET A 55 1.54 -9.65 -0.29
CA MET A 55 2.88 -9.43 -0.84
C MET A 55 3.45 -10.61 -1.61
N ARG A 56 3.17 -11.84 -1.18
CA ARG A 56 3.70 -13.05 -1.83
C ARG A 56 3.38 -13.16 -3.35
N PRO A 57 2.12 -13.03 -3.79
CA PRO A 57 1.79 -13.17 -5.20
C PRO A 57 2.20 -11.97 -6.06
N ASP A 58 2.31 -10.76 -5.50
CA ASP A 58 2.68 -9.53 -6.23
C ASP A 58 3.60 -8.61 -5.42
N PRO A 59 4.89 -8.98 -5.26
CA PRO A 59 5.85 -8.14 -4.54
C PRO A 59 6.10 -6.81 -5.25
N TRP A 60 5.88 -6.75 -6.58
CA TRP A 60 6.12 -5.52 -7.34
C TRP A 60 5.09 -4.45 -6.97
N ARG A 61 3.80 -4.80 -6.93
CA ARG A 61 2.74 -3.87 -6.51
C ARG A 61 2.96 -3.40 -5.08
N MET A 62 3.29 -4.31 -4.18
CA MET A 62 3.52 -3.94 -2.77
C MET A 62 4.77 -3.07 -2.62
N GLY A 63 5.81 -3.29 -3.41
CA GLY A 63 6.98 -2.41 -3.45
C GLY A 63 6.67 -1.03 -4.04
N TYR A 64 5.75 -0.93 -5.02
CA TYR A 64 5.23 0.35 -5.49
C TYR A 64 4.45 1.08 -4.39
N LEU A 65 3.50 0.40 -3.73
CA LEU A 65 2.71 0.98 -2.63
C LEU A 65 3.62 1.50 -1.52
N LEU A 66 4.62 0.71 -1.10
CA LEU A 66 5.59 1.13 -0.10
C LEU A 66 6.33 2.40 -0.52
N ARG A 67 6.90 2.46 -1.73
CA ARG A 67 7.64 3.64 -2.19
C ARG A 67 6.76 4.89 -2.29
N SER A 68 5.54 4.76 -2.81
CA SER A 68 4.63 5.89 -2.88
C SER A 68 4.17 6.34 -1.50
N PHE A 69 3.96 5.42 -0.56
CA PHE A 69 3.65 5.79 0.82
C PHE A 69 4.85 6.49 1.49
N GLU A 70 6.08 6.02 1.26
CA GLU A 70 7.29 6.72 1.74
C GLU A 70 7.43 8.13 1.15
N ALA A 71 7.18 8.30 -0.15
CA ALA A 71 7.23 9.60 -0.81
C ALA A 71 6.14 10.55 -0.28
N PHE A 72 4.90 10.05 -0.12
CA PHE A 72 3.81 10.81 0.48
C PHE A 72 4.14 11.27 1.90
N MET A 73 4.76 10.40 2.71
CA MET A 73 5.12 10.73 4.11
C MET A 73 6.37 11.60 4.23
N ALA A 74 7.18 11.76 3.18
CA ALA A 74 8.34 12.64 3.20
C ALA A 74 7.94 14.13 3.18
N ASP A 75 6.82 14.47 2.53
CA ASP A 75 6.23 15.81 2.51
C ASP A 75 4.70 15.72 2.57
N PRO A 76 4.13 15.40 3.75
CA PRO A 76 2.70 15.13 3.87
C PRO A 76 1.88 16.41 3.68
N PRO A 77 0.83 16.38 2.84
CA PRO A 77 -0.02 17.54 2.58
C PRO A 77 -0.84 17.93 3.83
N ARG A 78 -1.00 19.25 4.03
CA ARG A 78 -1.70 19.85 5.18
C ARG A 78 -2.98 20.58 4.78
N ASP A 79 -3.68 20.01 3.80
CA ASP A 79 -4.88 20.57 3.16
C ASP A 79 -6.15 19.75 3.46
N GLY A 80 -6.10 18.89 4.48
CA GLY A 80 -7.18 17.97 4.84
C GLY A 80 -7.08 16.58 4.21
N THR A 81 -6.13 16.36 3.29
CA THR A 81 -5.90 15.04 2.68
C THR A 81 -5.61 13.96 3.72
N LEU A 82 -4.83 14.28 4.76
CA LEU A 82 -4.50 13.33 5.84
C LEU A 82 -5.74 12.85 6.61
N ALA A 83 -6.62 13.80 7.00
CA ALA A 83 -7.88 13.48 7.65
C ALA A 83 -8.76 12.60 6.75
N TRP A 84 -8.85 12.94 5.47
CA TRP A 84 -9.64 12.18 4.51
C TRP A 84 -9.13 10.75 4.32
N LEU A 85 -7.81 10.55 4.29
CA LEU A 85 -7.21 9.22 4.21
C LEU A 85 -7.49 8.38 5.45
N VAL A 86 -7.27 8.94 6.65
CA VAL A 86 -7.40 8.19 7.91
C VAL A 86 -8.85 7.97 8.29
N GLU A 87 -9.65 9.03 8.33
CA GLU A 87 -11.05 8.94 8.80
C GLU A 87 -11.98 8.42 7.71
N GLY A 88 -11.72 8.79 6.45
CA GLY A 88 -12.55 8.38 5.31
C GLY A 88 -12.24 6.97 4.83
N TYR A 89 -10.98 6.70 4.45
CA TYR A 89 -10.58 5.39 3.89
C TYR A 89 -10.14 4.38 4.94
N GLY A 90 -9.46 4.84 5.99
CA GLY A 90 -9.14 3.99 7.14
C GLY A 90 -10.36 3.68 8.00
N ASN A 91 -11.47 4.43 7.85
CA ASN A 91 -12.67 4.32 8.68
C ASN A 91 -12.36 4.49 10.18
N TRP A 92 -11.37 5.32 10.51
CA TRP A 92 -10.89 5.54 11.87
C TRP A 92 -11.31 6.91 12.37
N GLY A 93 -12.29 6.97 13.27
CA GLY A 93 -12.64 8.23 13.93
C GLY A 93 -11.51 8.71 14.82
N VAL A 94 -10.90 9.85 14.52
CA VAL A 94 -9.82 10.43 15.32
C VAL A 94 -10.37 11.63 16.11
N ASP A 95 -10.60 11.44 17.41
CA ASP A 95 -11.07 12.52 18.28
C ASP A 95 -10.09 13.70 18.27
N TYR A 96 -10.60 14.87 17.88
CA TYR A 96 -9.80 16.09 17.69
C TYR A 96 -8.58 15.84 16.80
N GLY A 97 -8.80 15.26 15.62
CA GLY A 97 -7.75 14.98 14.65
C GLY A 97 -6.98 16.23 14.23
N THR A 98 -5.65 16.15 14.30
CA THR A 98 -4.71 17.14 13.78
C THR A 98 -3.82 16.47 12.75
N ASP A 99 -3.20 17.26 11.87
CA ASP A 99 -2.22 16.73 10.90
C ASP A 99 -1.15 15.88 11.58
N GLU A 100 -0.67 16.29 12.75
CA GLU A 100 0.34 15.54 13.52
C GLU A 100 -0.17 14.15 13.92
N LYS A 101 -1.40 14.05 14.43
CA LYS A 101 -2.00 12.76 14.77
C LYS A 101 -2.18 11.87 13.55
N TYR A 102 -2.61 12.44 12.42
CA TYR A 102 -2.76 11.66 11.19
C TYR A 102 -1.40 11.21 10.64
N ILE A 103 -0.37 12.05 10.73
CA ILE A 103 1.00 11.71 10.36
C ILE A 103 1.53 10.57 11.26
N GLU A 104 1.25 10.61 12.56
CA GLU A 104 1.62 9.53 13.48
C GLU A 104 0.95 8.20 13.11
N ILE A 105 -0.35 8.23 12.82
CA ILE A 105 -1.12 7.06 12.38
C ILE A 105 -0.56 6.48 11.07
N LEU A 106 -0.37 7.33 10.06
CA LEU A 106 0.13 6.91 8.76
C LEU A 106 1.60 6.45 8.86
N GLY A 107 2.40 7.08 9.71
CA GLY A 107 3.77 6.66 9.98
C GLY A 107 3.85 5.29 10.66
N TYR A 108 2.91 4.99 11.57
CA TYR A 108 2.78 3.68 12.19
C TYR A 108 2.44 2.59 11.18
N LEU A 109 1.46 2.86 10.30
CA LEU A 109 1.09 1.97 9.19
C LEU A 109 2.26 1.72 8.22
N LEU A 110 2.95 2.79 7.82
CA LEU A 110 4.11 2.72 6.95
C LEU A 110 5.23 1.86 7.55
N ARG A 111 5.46 1.96 8.87
CA ARG A 111 6.44 1.13 9.57
C ARG A 111 6.08 -0.36 9.44
N ILE A 112 4.83 -0.74 9.70
CA ILE A 112 4.40 -2.14 9.56
C ILE A 112 4.57 -2.61 8.12
N LEU A 113 4.13 -1.82 7.14
CA LEU A 113 4.28 -2.15 5.72
C LEU A 113 5.75 -2.41 5.34
N ARG A 114 6.68 -1.59 5.83
CA ARG A 114 8.13 -1.75 5.59
C ARG A 114 8.65 -3.05 6.20
N GLU A 115 8.27 -3.35 7.44
CA GLU A 115 8.68 -4.56 8.16
C GLU A 115 8.22 -5.83 7.42
N GLU A 116 6.95 -5.90 7.05
CA GLU A 116 6.39 -7.06 6.34
C GLU A 116 7.01 -7.21 4.94
N TYR A 117 7.23 -6.10 4.22
CA TYR A 117 7.88 -6.15 2.91
C TYR A 117 9.30 -6.70 3.00
N ALA A 118 10.08 -6.25 3.99
CA ALA A 118 11.43 -6.75 4.22
C ALA A 118 11.45 -8.24 4.58
N ALA A 119 10.49 -8.70 5.39
CA ALA A 119 10.35 -10.11 5.75
C ALA A 119 10.09 -10.98 4.51
N VAL A 120 9.16 -10.57 3.64
CA VAL A 120 8.85 -11.31 2.40
C VAL A 120 10.03 -11.34 1.44
N GLU A 121 10.76 -10.24 1.29
CA GLU A 121 11.97 -10.20 0.45
C GLU A 121 13.08 -11.12 1.00
N ALA A 122 13.26 -11.16 2.32
CA ALA A 122 14.21 -12.08 2.94
C ALA A 122 13.83 -13.56 2.72
N GLU A 123 12.55 -13.92 2.83
CA GLU A 123 12.07 -15.27 2.52
C GLU A 123 12.36 -15.69 1.07
N ARG A 124 12.17 -14.76 0.13
CA ARG A 124 12.42 -14.99 -1.30
C ARG A 124 13.89 -15.21 -1.58
N GLN A 125 14.76 -14.45 -0.92
CA GLN A 125 16.22 -14.61 -1.03
C GLN A 125 16.71 -15.91 -0.40
N ALA A 126 16.06 -16.41 0.65
CA ALA A 126 16.42 -17.67 1.29
C ALA A 126 15.94 -18.91 0.52
N CYS A 127 14.90 -18.79 -0.30
CA CYS A 127 14.32 -19.89 -1.10
C CYS A 127 14.83 -19.94 -2.56
N GLY A 128 15.54 -18.91 -3.02
CA GLY A 128 16.09 -18.78 -4.38
C GLY A 128 17.52 -19.28 -4.47
#